data_AF-A0AA38MBF6-F1
#
_entry.id   AF-A0AA38MBF6-F1
#
_cell.length_a   1.000
_cell.length_b   1.000
_cell.length_c   1.000
_cell.angle_alpha   90.00
_cell.angle_beta   90.00
_cell.angle_gamma   90.00
#
_symmetry.space_group_name_H-M   'P 1'
#
loop_
_entity.id
_entity.type
_entity.pdbx_description
1 polymer ?
#
loop_
_entity_poly.entity_id
_entity_poly.type
_entity_poly.pdbx_seq_one_letter_code
_entity_poly.pdbx_strand_id
1 'polypeptide(L)'
;MDADTVSVKRNHLHDLKEIQKTWQNVENNIKTIGFGDGLSFGRNSTFQEYFDQGFIEGFRAAYAVGEFNGSSFCELTQNKKEHLEKHPVNAKTAWCQLCENKELFNRSIAEVVAQQTEINDRNLKQLQDGI
;
A
#
# COMPACT_ATOMS: atom_id res chain seq x y z
N MET A 1 16.50 23.77 -68.43
CA MET A 1 16.00 23.91 -67.04
C MET A 1 15.15 22.70 -66.79
N ASP A 2 15.76 21.73 -66.12
CA ASP A 2 15.63 20.33 -66.48
C ASP A 2 14.58 19.63 -65.62
N ALA A 3 13.71 18.83 -66.24
CA ALA A 3 12.59 18.15 -65.57
C ALA A 3 13.06 17.25 -64.39
N ASP A 4 14.31 16.79 -64.44
CA ASP A 4 14.92 15.94 -63.42
C ASP A 4 15.19 16.68 -62.11
N THR A 5 15.51 17.99 -62.14
CA THR A 5 15.72 18.76 -60.89
C THR A 5 14.43 19.05 -60.15
N VAL A 6 13.28 19.06 -60.84
CA VAL A 6 11.95 19.22 -60.25
C VAL A 6 11.47 17.92 -59.60
N SER A 7 11.77 16.77 -60.21
CA SER A 7 11.43 15.44 -59.68
C SER A 7 12.18 15.14 -58.38
N VAL A 8 13.49 15.40 -58.35
CA VAL A 8 14.35 15.20 -57.16
C VAL A 8 13.90 16.08 -55.99
N LYS A 9 13.55 17.35 -56.24
CA LYS A 9 13.04 18.26 -55.20
C LYS A 9 11.69 17.83 -54.62
N ARG A 10 10.80 17.23 -55.41
CA ARG A 10 9.51 16.68 -54.92
C ARG A 10 9.69 15.45 -54.04
N ASN A 11 10.57 14.54 -54.43
CA ASN A 11 10.85 13.33 -53.65
C ASN A 11 11.47 13.69 -52.30
N HIS A 12 12.41 14.64 -52.28
CA HIS A 12 13.03 15.11 -51.05
C HIS A 12 12.04 15.82 -50.10
N LEU A 13 11.03 16.53 -50.65
CA LEU A 13 9.97 17.16 -49.86
C LEU A 13 8.99 16.12 -49.27
N HIS A 14 8.78 15.02 -49.99
CA HIS A 14 7.97 13.89 -49.53
C HIS A 14 8.66 13.18 -48.36
N ASP A 15 9.96 12.91 -48.47
CA ASP A 15 10.76 12.30 -47.41
C ASP A 15 10.79 13.13 -46.13
N LEU A 16 10.91 14.46 -46.25
CA LEU A 16 10.87 15.36 -45.08
C LEU A 16 9.50 15.34 -44.38
N LYS A 17 8.40 15.22 -45.12
CA LYS A 17 7.05 15.11 -44.54
C LYS A 17 6.82 13.76 -43.85
N GLU A 18 7.35 12.68 -44.42
CA GLU A 18 7.34 11.34 -43.81
C GLU A 18 8.13 11.33 -42.50
N ILE A 19 9.35 11.90 -42.51
CA ILE A 19 10.19 12.02 -41.31
C ILE A 19 9.48 12.82 -40.22
N GLN A 20 8.84 13.94 -40.57
CA GLN A 20 8.09 14.76 -39.61
C GLN A 20 6.91 14.00 -38.98
N LYS A 21 6.15 13.25 -39.77
CA LYS A 21 5.06 12.40 -39.25
C LYS A 21 5.57 11.32 -38.31
N THR A 22 6.68 10.68 -38.67
CA THR A 22 7.31 9.65 -37.82
C THR A 22 7.73 10.24 -36.48
N TRP A 23 8.34 11.42 -36.46
CA TRP A 23 8.70 12.12 -35.23
C TRP A 23 7.50 12.48 -34.36
N GLN A 24 6.42 12.98 -34.96
CA GLN A 24 5.18 13.26 -34.23
C GLN A 24 4.56 12.00 -33.63
N ASN A 25 4.59 10.88 -34.33
CA ASN A 25 4.12 9.60 -33.79
C ASN A 25 4.99 9.12 -32.63
N VAL A 26 6.32 9.25 -32.73
CA VAL A 26 7.24 8.94 -31.63
C VAL A 26 6.96 9.82 -30.41
N GLU A 27 6.79 11.13 -30.59
CA GLU A 27 6.48 12.05 -29.50
C GLU A 27 5.15 11.73 -28.82
N ASN A 28 4.11 11.43 -29.60
CA ASN A 28 2.80 11.07 -29.06
C ASN A 28 2.83 9.73 -28.30
N ASN A 29 3.59 8.76 -28.79
CA ASN A 29 3.80 7.49 -28.09
C ASN A 29 4.57 7.69 -26.78
N ILE A 30 5.64 8.47 -26.78
CA ILE A 30 6.41 8.77 -25.57
C ILE A 30 5.53 9.47 -24.53
N LYS A 31 4.70 10.44 -24.93
CA LYS A 31 3.75 11.10 -24.02
C LYS A 31 2.77 10.10 -23.43
N THR A 32 2.12 9.28 -24.27
CA THR A 32 1.11 8.33 -23.83
C THR A 32 1.68 7.27 -22.88
N ILE A 33 2.86 6.73 -23.20
CA ILE A 33 3.57 5.77 -22.36
C ILE A 33 4.02 6.44 -21.06
N GLY A 34 4.64 7.62 -21.13
CA GLY A 34 5.10 8.35 -19.95
C GLY A 34 3.97 8.77 -19.00
N PHE A 35 2.80 9.16 -19.52
CA PHE A 35 1.62 9.43 -18.71
C PHE A 35 1.07 8.14 -18.08
N GLY A 36 1.00 7.04 -18.83
CA GLY A 36 0.57 5.75 -18.33
C GLY A 36 1.48 5.21 -17.23
N ASP A 37 2.79 5.27 -17.46
CA ASP A 37 3.82 4.88 -16.50
C ASP A 37 3.78 5.77 -15.26
N GLY A 38 3.69 7.10 -15.42
CA GLY A 38 3.57 8.05 -14.31
C GLY A 38 2.34 7.80 -13.44
N LEU A 39 1.18 7.51 -14.04
CA LEU A 39 -0.04 7.10 -13.32
C LEU A 39 0.15 5.78 -12.57
N SER A 40 0.81 4.81 -13.20
CA SER A 40 1.10 3.50 -12.59
C SER A 40 2.06 3.64 -11.40
N PHE A 41 3.15 4.40 -11.56
CA PHE A 41 4.11 4.70 -10.49
C PHE A 41 3.46 5.45 -9.33
N GLY A 42 2.64 6.46 -9.63
CA GLY A 42 1.88 7.20 -8.61
C GLY A 42 0.96 6.27 -7.81
N ARG A 43 0.19 5.42 -8.49
CA ARG A 43 -0.67 4.42 -7.84
C ARG A 43 0.13 3.44 -6.99
N ASN A 44 1.26 2.95 -7.47
CA ASN A 44 2.11 2.03 -6.72
C ASN A 44 2.74 2.68 -5.49
N SER A 45 3.16 3.96 -5.59
CA SER A 45 3.69 4.71 -4.44
C SER A 45 2.62 4.84 -3.36
N THR A 46 1.43 5.30 -3.73
CA THR A 46 0.30 5.43 -2.80
C THR A 46 -0.09 4.09 -2.18
N PHE A 47 -0.09 3.00 -2.95
CA PHE A 47 -0.34 1.66 -2.41
C PHE A 47 0.72 1.25 -1.39
N GLN A 48 2.00 1.45 -1.70
CA GLN A 48 3.09 1.07 -0.80
C GLN A 48 3.04 1.89 0.51
N GLU A 49 2.76 3.19 0.43
CA GLU A 49 2.63 4.06 1.60
C GLU A 49 1.53 3.56 2.56
N TYR A 50 0.34 3.22 2.04
CA TYR A 50 -0.74 2.70 2.87
C TYR A 50 -0.47 1.28 3.37
N PHE A 51 0.19 0.44 2.58
CA PHE A 51 0.61 -0.88 3.03
C PHE A 51 1.60 -0.76 4.20
N ASP A 52 2.61 0.09 4.08
CA ASP A 52 3.63 0.30 5.12
C ASP A 52 3.00 0.85 6.40
N GLN A 53 2.07 1.82 6.29
CA GLN A 53 1.32 2.32 7.44
C GLN A 53 0.50 1.21 8.12
N GLY A 54 -0.24 0.42 7.33
CA GLY A 54 -1.01 -0.70 7.85
C GLY A 54 -0.13 -1.78 8.49
N PHE A 55 1.04 -2.04 7.92
CA PHE A 55 2.01 -2.99 8.44
C PHE A 55 2.60 -2.53 9.78
N ILE A 56 3.01 -1.26 9.89
CA ILE A 56 3.56 -0.69 11.15
C ILE A 56 2.53 -0.81 12.28
N GLU A 57 1.30 -0.38 12.02
CA GLU A 57 0.22 -0.42 13.01
C GLU A 57 -0.14 -1.85 13.41
N GLY A 58 -0.30 -2.74 12.42
CA GLY A 58 -0.59 -4.15 12.65
C GLY A 58 0.52 -4.88 13.40
N PHE A 59 1.78 -4.65 13.03
CA PHE A 59 2.93 -5.26 13.66
C PHE A 59 3.07 -4.81 15.13
N ARG A 60 2.92 -3.51 15.40
CA ARG A 60 2.99 -2.95 16.76
C ARG A 60 1.99 -3.65 17.69
N ALA A 61 0.72 -3.75 17.28
CA ALA A 61 -0.31 -4.38 18.09
C ALA A 61 -0.08 -5.90 18.25
N ALA A 62 0.25 -6.59 17.15
CA ALA A 62 0.53 -8.03 17.15
C ALA A 62 1.71 -8.40 18.05
N TYR A 63 2.79 -7.62 18.01
CA TYR A 63 3.98 -7.83 18.84
C TYR A 63 3.65 -7.74 20.32
N ALA A 64 2.98 -6.67 20.75
CA ALA A 64 2.63 -6.47 22.15
C ALA A 64 1.65 -7.55 22.67
N VAL A 65 0.70 -7.99 21.84
CA VAL A 65 -0.16 -9.13 22.17
C VAL A 65 0.67 -10.42 22.30
N GLY A 66 1.64 -10.64 21.43
CA GLY A 66 2.55 -11.78 21.50
C GLY A 66 3.38 -11.80 22.78
N GLU A 67 3.95 -10.65 23.16
CA GLU A 67 4.69 -10.47 24.41
C GLU A 67 3.83 -10.73 25.64
N PHE A 68 2.60 -10.18 25.66
CA PHE A 68 1.63 -10.39 26.72
C PHE A 68 1.26 -11.87 26.88
N ASN A 69 0.95 -12.54 25.76
CA ASN A 69 0.61 -13.97 25.75
C ASN A 69 1.77 -14.84 26.23
N GLY A 70 3.00 -14.53 25.77
CA GLY A 70 4.20 -15.24 26.20
C GLY A 70 4.48 -15.10 27.68
N SER A 71 4.38 -13.86 28.20
CA SER A 71 4.56 -13.57 29.63
C SER A 71 3.52 -14.28 30.49
N SER A 72 2.24 -14.21 30.09
CA SER A 72 1.14 -14.89 30.77
C SER A 72 1.34 -16.42 30.81
N PHE A 73 1.85 -17.00 29.72
CA PHE A 73 2.15 -18.43 29.65
C PHE A 73 3.28 -18.83 30.61
N CYS A 74 4.35 -18.04 30.69
CA CYS A 74 5.44 -18.26 31.63
C CYS A 74 4.97 -18.16 33.09
N GLU A 75 4.11 -17.19 33.41
CA GLU A 75 3.55 -17.06 34.77
C GLU A 75 2.65 -18.23 35.17
N LEU A 76 1.78 -18.68 34.27
CA LEU A 76 0.92 -19.84 34.47
C LEU A 76 1.73 -21.11 34.76
N THR A 77 2.80 -21.32 33.99
CA THR A 77 3.66 -22.51 34.12
C THR A 77 4.52 -22.48 35.39
N GLN A 78 4.96 -21.31 35.84
CA GLN A 78 5.80 -21.18 37.03
C GLN A 78 4.99 -21.16 38.34
N ASN A 79 3.83 -20.50 38.37
CA ASN A 79 3.10 -20.23 39.62
C ASN A 79 1.88 -21.12 39.86
N LYS A 80 1.50 -22.03 38.94
CA LYS A 80 0.29 -22.88 39.02
C LYS A 80 -0.97 -22.11 39.45
N LYS A 81 -1.08 -20.83 39.08
CA LYS A 81 -2.29 -20.04 39.36
C LYS A 81 -3.36 -20.46 38.36
N GLU A 82 -4.40 -21.16 38.82
CA GLU A 82 -5.53 -21.64 38.02
C GLU A 82 -6.42 -20.52 37.42
N HIS A 83 -6.12 -19.24 37.68
CA HIS A 83 -7.07 -18.14 37.46
C HIS A 83 -6.63 -17.01 36.52
N LEU A 84 -5.61 -17.20 35.68
CA LEU A 84 -5.44 -16.28 34.54
C LEU A 84 -6.36 -16.72 33.40
N GLU A 85 -7.66 -16.47 33.57
CA GLU A 85 -8.69 -16.49 32.50
C GLU A 85 -8.49 -15.35 31.49
N LYS A 86 -7.24 -14.94 31.23
CA LYS A 86 -6.97 -14.01 30.14
C LYS A 86 -6.89 -14.85 28.87
N HIS A 87 -8.02 -14.98 28.20
CA HIS A 87 -8.09 -15.61 26.89
C HIS A 87 -6.98 -15.04 26.00
N PRO A 88 -6.15 -15.89 25.37
CA PRO A 88 -5.06 -15.41 24.52
C PRO A 88 -5.68 -14.60 23.38
N VAL A 89 -5.33 -13.32 23.30
CA VAL A 89 -5.70 -12.49 22.17
C VAL A 89 -4.93 -13.03 20.96
N ASN A 90 -5.59 -13.18 19.82
CA ASN A 90 -4.95 -13.72 18.63
C ASN A 90 -3.85 -12.78 18.13
N ALA A 91 -2.59 -13.09 18.41
CA ALA A 91 -1.45 -12.26 18.01
C ALA A 91 -1.32 -12.06 16.49
N LYS A 92 -1.85 -12.97 15.66
CA LYS A 92 -1.75 -12.84 14.20
C LYS A 92 -2.56 -11.68 13.64
N THR A 93 -3.69 -11.39 14.27
CA THR A 93 -4.62 -10.34 13.82
C THR A 93 -4.77 -9.22 14.84
N ALA A 94 -4.26 -9.40 16.06
CA ALA A 94 -4.54 -8.56 17.22
C ALA A 94 -6.04 -8.22 17.26
N TRP A 95 -6.37 -6.93 17.17
CA TRP A 95 -7.74 -6.40 17.09
C TRP A 95 -8.02 -5.74 15.74
N CYS A 96 -7.57 -6.35 14.64
CA CYS A 96 -7.80 -5.81 13.30
C CYS A 96 -9.29 -5.61 13.01
N GLN A 97 -9.70 -4.35 12.90
CA GLN A 97 -11.09 -3.95 12.73
C GLN A 97 -11.62 -4.35 11.35
N LEU A 98 -10.78 -4.38 10.32
CA LEU A 98 -11.15 -4.89 9.00
C LEU A 98 -11.41 -6.40 8.98
N CYS A 99 -10.74 -7.16 9.86
CA CYS A 99 -11.00 -8.59 10.01
C CYS A 99 -12.32 -8.86 10.75
N GLU A 100 -12.68 -7.99 11.70
CA GLU A 100 -13.90 -8.10 12.50
C GLU A 100 -15.13 -7.56 11.78
N ASN A 101 -15.00 -6.43 11.08
CA ASN A 101 -16.09 -5.75 10.41
C ASN A 101 -15.74 -5.36 8.98
N LYS A 102 -16.27 -6.14 8.02
CA LYS A 102 -16.07 -5.90 6.59
C LYS A 102 -16.78 -4.65 6.07
N GLU A 103 -17.76 -4.09 6.78
CA GLU A 103 -18.39 -2.83 6.36
C GLU A 103 -17.42 -1.64 6.39
N LEU A 104 -16.31 -1.77 7.12
CA LEU A 104 -15.25 -0.77 7.15
C LEU A 104 -14.50 -0.63 5.81
N PHE A 105 -14.62 -1.60 4.89
CA PHE A 105 -14.11 -1.45 3.51
C PHE A 105 -14.79 -0.30 2.75
N ASN A 106 -15.98 0.13 3.19
CA ASN A 106 -16.74 1.22 2.58
C ASN A 106 -16.41 2.60 3.19
N ARG A 107 -15.54 2.67 4.19
CA ARG A 107 -15.13 3.92 4.85
C ARG A 107 -13.85 4.48 4.26
N SER A 108 -13.52 5.72 4.59
CA SER A 108 -12.22 6.28 4.22
C SER A 108 -11.09 5.59 4.99
N ILE A 109 -9.91 5.50 4.37
CA ILE A 109 -8.72 4.90 5.00
C ILE A 109 -8.40 5.61 6.33
N ALA A 110 -8.50 6.94 6.35
CA ALA A 110 -8.22 7.74 7.55
C ALA A 110 -9.15 7.37 8.72
N GLU A 111 -10.44 7.15 8.47
CA GLU A 111 -11.39 6.71 9.51
C GLU A 111 -11.07 5.30 10.02
N VAL A 112 -10.73 4.38 9.11
CA VAL A 112 -10.37 3.00 9.48
C VAL A 112 -9.11 2.99 10.32
N VAL A 113 -8.08 3.75 9.93
CA VAL A 113 -6.82 3.87 10.67
C VAL A 113 -7.07 4.49 12.05
N ALA A 114 -7.81 5.59 12.12
CA ALA A 114 -8.12 6.24 13.40
C ALA A 114 -8.85 5.29 14.36
N GLN A 115 -9.86 4.56 13.87
CA GLN A 115 -10.59 3.57 14.66
C GLN A 115 -9.68 2.41 15.10
N GLN A 116 -8.84 1.90 14.20
CA GLN A 116 -7.88 0.83 14.51
C GLN A 116 -6.90 1.26 15.61
N THR A 117 -6.33 2.45 15.48
CA THR A 117 -5.36 2.99 16.43
C THR A 117 -5.99 3.24 17.79
N GLU A 118 -7.19 3.82 17.84
CA GLU A 118 -7.90 4.05 19.11
C GLU A 118 -8.15 2.73 19.86
N ILE A 119 -8.63 1.71 19.16
CA ILE A 119 -8.94 0.41 19.74
C ILE A 119 -7.67 -0.32 20.19
N ASN A 120 -6.63 -0.31 19.35
CA ASN A 120 -5.33 -0.87 19.70
C ASN A 120 -4.77 -0.19 20.95
N ASP A 121 -4.70 1.15 20.98
CA ASP A 121 -4.14 1.88 22.12
C ASP A 121 -4.91 1.62 23.41
N ARG A 122 -6.24 1.57 23.35
CA ARG A 122 -7.08 1.25 24.52
C ARG A 122 -6.79 -0.16 25.03
N ASN A 123 -6.77 -1.15 24.14
CA ASN A 123 -6.61 -2.54 24.53
C ASN A 123 -5.18 -2.84 24.99
N LEU A 124 -4.18 -2.23 24.36
CA LEU A 124 -2.78 -2.34 24.76
C LEU A 124 -2.55 -1.76 26.16
N LYS A 125 -3.17 -0.61 26.49
CA LYS A 125 -3.13 -0.08 27.86
C LYS A 125 -3.72 -1.05 28.87
N GLN A 126 -4.87 -1.66 28.55
CA GLN A 126 -5.48 -2.67 29.43
C GLN A 126 -4.60 -3.91 29.64
N LEU A 127 -3.87 -4.33 28.61
CA LEU A 127 -2.91 -5.43 28.74
C LEU A 127 -1.74 -5.05 29.65
N GLN A 128 -1.21 -3.82 29.50
CA GLN A 128 -0.08 -3.31 30.30
C GLN A 128 -0.45 -3.05 31.75
N ASP A 129 -1.62 -2.48 32.02
CA ASP A 129 -2.10 -2.19 33.38
C ASP A 129 -2.50 -3.48 34.15
N GLY A 130 -2.66 -4.59 33.42
CA GLY A 130 -3.02 -5.88 33.98
C GLY A 130 -1.85 -6.85 34.21
N ILE A 131 -0.62 -6.46 33.89
CA ILE A 131 0.63 -7.14 34.28
C ILE A 131 1.08 -6.54 35.61
#